data_AF-A0A6L8LS50-F1
#
_entry.id   AF-A0A6L8LS50-F1
#
_cell.length_a   1.000
_cell.length_b   1.000
_cell.length_c   1.000
_cell.angle_alpha   90.00
_cell.angle_beta   90.00
_cell.angle_gamma   90.00
#
_symmetry.space_group_name_H-M   'P 1'
#
loop_
_entity.id
_entity.type
_entity.pdbx_description
1 polymer ?
#
loop_
_entity_poly.entity_id
_entity_poly.type
_entity_poly.pdbx_seq_one_letter_code
_entity_poly.pdbx_strand_id
1 'polypeptide(L)'
;MSGFSCNPARALLIACITALAGGASAQSAEVLEAQRAAYDAVQPKSVIDLQMFRATTDAALPGDGAGQVRLISLNPAVNAWFVLQTGTADQPAQQSYHLENPDPHGQRVVLVPGDDPRIELWRGERKLTCRPWQGDPSALEDARKKGIPYAPICDKRLYLRNKASGARTTLEATTEFLRDHVWGGEKILNLAKGTLFKDSEMETANVLGMEQAGREAVGPGAAQMLETLEARPVIGHQMDITVYGADPGRMAGGLWYPVQGVPGVFASAYQPRWVPKAILDGPGKANWLDGTESQANGYFVAFDLSAFDVGFAVGTDHPGVGWSDRPPVSVRPRGMPGPDGFSNVAPLMRLGMVNPDVADRVVATFTAGFKRSHGAFRYGDYREVDYGKHYGFIENGAILSKLWPGLSTLYVLNDGTIGMKTWEEADNALLPRIRFARQNGVPIVVTDPETGLPVPGDRVTQWGPGNWSGSAEAKLRTLRAGACMKHNEGRQYLIYGYFSTATPSAMARTFQAYGCEYAMLLDMNALEHTYLALYARNADGMHVQHLVPGMKLIEKKARDGNLILRFLGFVDNRDFFYLTPKEDLK
;
A
#
# COMPACT_ATOMS: atom_id res chain seq x y z
N MET A 1 -21.16 62.60 -37.31
CA MET A 1 -20.30 61.87 -38.27
C MET A 1 -19.58 60.79 -37.49
N SER A 2 -19.63 59.55 -38.00
CA SER A 2 -18.91 58.31 -37.57
C SER A 2 -19.06 57.92 -36.09
N GLY A 3 -19.89 56.95 -35.67
CA GLY A 3 -20.45 55.80 -36.36
C GLY A 3 -19.53 54.58 -36.21
N PHE A 4 -19.70 53.79 -35.14
CA PHE A 4 -19.28 52.38 -35.13
C PHE A 4 -20.34 51.51 -34.43
N SER A 5 -20.77 50.53 -35.21
CA SER A 5 -21.89 49.63 -35.00
C SER A 5 -21.56 48.55 -33.98
N CYS A 6 -22.52 48.27 -33.10
CA CYS A 6 -22.57 47.09 -32.26
C CYS A 6 -22.91 45.88 -33.15
N ASN A 7 -22.20 44.75 -32.99
CA ASN A 7 -22.64 43.46 -33.53
C ASN A 7 -22.28 42.35 -32.52
N PRO A 8 -23.24 41.55 -32.02
CA PRO A 8 -22.99 40.50 -31.03
C PRO A 8 -22.76 39.17 -31.75
N ALA A 9 -21.50 38.77 -31.94
CA ALA A 9 -21.18 37.39 -32.28
C ALA A 9 -20.84 36.62 -31.00
N ARG A 10 -21.87 36.07 -30.34
CA ARG A 10 -21.70 34.95 -29.41
C ARG A 10 -21.22 33.75 -30.25
N ALA A 11 -19.90 33.59 -30.33
CA ALA A 11 -19.31 32.35 -30.81
C ALA A 11 -19.58 31.27 -29.77
N LEU A 12 -20.47 30.35 -30.15
CA LEU A 12 -20.79 29.11 -29.47
C LEU A 12 -19.51 28.25 -29.48
N LEU A 13 -18.72 28.28 -28.39
CA LEU A 13 -17.68 27.29 -28.16
C LEU A 13 -18.36 25.98 -27.72
N ILE A 14 -18.84 25.22 -28.69
CA ILE A 14 -19.07 23.79 -28.49
C ILE A 14 -17.68 23.17 -28.40
N ALA A 15 -17.27 22.84 -27.18
CA ALA A 15 -16.13 21.97 -26.96
C ALA A 15 -16.50 20.59 -27.53
N CYS A 16 -16.04 20.31 -28.75
CA CYS A 16 -15.94 18.95 -29.27
C CYS A 16 -14.92 18.21 -28.42
N ILE A 17 -15.39 17.56 -27.35
CA ILE A 17 -14.67 16.47 -26.70
C ILE A 17 -14.67 15.32 -27.71
N THR A 18 -13.58 15.18 -28.47
CA THR A 18 -13.31 13.95 -29.22
C THR A 18 -13.09 12.84 -28.19
N ALA A 19 -14.13 12.05 -27.97
CA ALA A 19 -14.10 10.83 -27.20
C ALA A 19 -13.24 9.78 -27.92
N LEU A 20 -11.97 9.70 -27.54
CA LEU A 20 -11.21 8.45 -27.59
C LEU A 20 -11.28 7.82 -26.20
N ALA A 21 -12.50 7.51 -25.75
CA ALA A 21 -12.77 6.74 -24.54
C ALA A 21 -13.12 5.31 -24.95
N GLY A 22 -12.37 4.36 -24.40
CA GLY A 22 -12.33 2.96 -24.80
C GLY A 22 -13.66 2.22 -24.73
N GLY A 23 -13.77 1.18 -25.56
CA GLY A 23 -14.95 0.32 -25.72
C GLY A 23 -15.26 -0.60 -24.53
N ALA A 24 -15.46 -0.04 -23.34
CA ALA A 24 -16.61 -0.39 -22.54
C ALA A 24 -17.72 0.58 -22.95
N SER A 25 -18.96 0.14 -23.13
CA SER A 25 -20.06 1.11 -23.25
C SER A 25 -19.96 2.04 -22.04
N ALA A 26 -19.77 3.34 -22.25
CA ALA A 26 -19.76 4.30 -21.15
C ALA A 26 -21.01 4.03 -20.32
N GLN A 27 -20.83 3.71 -19.03
CA GLN A 27 -21.95 3.36 -18.17
C GLN A 27 -22.93 4.53 -18.16
N SER A 28 -24.23 4.25 -18.21
CA SER A 28 -25.21 5.33 -18.12
C SER A 28 -25.09 6.02 -16.76
N ALA A 29 -25.39 7.32 -16.73
CA ALA A 29 -25.41 8.10 -15.50
C ALA A 29 -26.32 7.45 -14.44
N GLU A 30 -27.46 6.89 -14.87
CA GLU A 30 -28.41 6.16 -14.02
C GLU A 30 -27.77 4.93 -13.34
N VAL A 31 -26.98 4.13 -14.07
CA VAL A 31 -26.28 2.98 -13.50
C VAL A 31 -25.25 3.44 -12.46
N LEU A 32 -24.47 4.48 -12.77
CA LEU A 32 -23.48 5.02 -11.83
C LEU A 32 -24.13 5.61 -10.58
N GLU A 33 -25.26 6.29 -10.72
CA GLU A 33 -26.04 6.83 -9.60
C GLU A 33 -26.60 5.71 -8.71
N ALA A 34 -27.19 4.68 -9.30
CA ALA A 34 -27.67 3.50 -8.55
C ALA A 34 -26.52 2.76 -7.84
N GLN A 35 -25.37 2.62 -8.49
CA GLN A 35 -24.18 2.02 -7.91
C GLN A 35 -23.59 2.87 -6.78
N ARG A 36 -23.63 4.20 -6.90
CA ARG A 36 -23.24 5.13 -5.83
C ARG A 36 -24.18 5.04 -4.64
N ALA A 37 -25.49 5.01 -4.87
CA ALA A 37 -26.48 4.80 -3.81
C ALA A 37 -26.28 3.46 -3.09
N ALA A 38 -25.99 2.38 -3.84
CA ALA A 38 -25.65 1.09 -3.28
C ALA A 38 -24.36 1.14 -2.46
N TYR A 39 -23.34 1.90 -2.90
CA TYR A 39 -22.12 2.13 -2.13
C TYR A 39 -22.40 2.88 -0.82
N ASP A 40 -23.22 3.92 -0.82
CA ASP A 40 -23.51 4.74 0.37
C ASP A 40 -24.48 4.08 1.36
N ALA A 41 -25.36 3.20 0.89
CA ALA A 41 -26.40 2.57 1.72
C ALA A 41 -25.84 1.85 2.96
N VAL A 42 -26.47 2.02 4.12
CA VAL A 42 -26.07 1.35 5.36
C VAL A 42 -26.83 0.03 5.50
N GLN A 43 -26.37 -0.99 4.77
CA GLN A 43 -27.02 -2.30 4.71
C GLN A 43 -26.02 -3.42 4.44
N PRO A 44 -26.38 -4.69 4.68
CA PRO A 44 -25.59 -5.82 4.22
C PRO A 44 -25.38 -5.77 2.70
N LYS A 45 -24.15 -6.06 2.26
CA LYS A 45 -23.71 -6.01 0.85
C LYS A 45 -22.76 -7.16 0.56
N SER A 46 -22.57 -7.48 -0.72
CA SER A 46 -21.39 -8.19 -1.16
C SER A 46 -20.23 -7.23 -1.43
N VAL A 47 -19.00 -7.75 -1.54
CA VAL A 47 -17.86 -6.94 -2.00
C VAL A 47 -18.09 -6.40 -3.42
N ILE A 48 -18.91 -7.06 -4.25
CA ILE A 48 -19.22 -6.62 -5.61
C ILE A 48 -20.16 -5.40 -5.58
N ASP A 49 -21.14 -5.39 -4.68
CA ASP A 49 -22.06 -4.26 -4.53
C ASP A 49 -21.35 -2.97 -4.06
N LEU A 50 -20.22 -3.12 -3.36
CA LEU A 50 -19.36 -2.01 -2.95
C LEU A 50 -18.61 -1.36 -4.14
N GLN A 51 -18.50 -2.03 -5.28
CA GLN A 51 -17.77 -1.49 -6.43
C GLN A 51 -18.67 -0.52 -7.20
N MET A 52 -18.60 0.76 -6.85
CA MET A 52 -19.51 1.79 -7.40
C MET A 52 -19.23 2.21 -8.85
N PHE A 53 -18.16 1.67 -9.44
CA PHE A 53 -17.78 1.94 -10.84
C PHE A 53 -17.81 0.65 -11.68
N ARG A 54 -18.37 -0.43 -11.16
CA ARG A 54 -18.28 -1.74 -11.82
C ARG A 54 -19.08 -1.76 -13.13
N ALA A 55 -18.51 -2.29 -14.21
CA ALA A 55 -19.26 -2.55 -15.44
C ALA A 55 -19.56 -4.03 -15.59
N THR A 56 -20.78 -4.35 -16.01
CA THR A 56 -21.24 -5.74 -16.19
C THR A 56 -21.60 -5.97 -17.65
N THR A 57 -21.17 -7.11 -18.19
CA THR A 57 -21.60 -7.61 -19.49
C THR A 57 -22.08 -9.04 -19.34
N ASP A 58 -23.23 -9.35 -19.94
CA ASP A 58 -23.87 -10.66 -19.94
C ASP A 58 -23.88 -11.25 -21.35
N ALA A 59 -23.77 -12.58 -21.46
CA ALA A 59 -23.97 -13.30 -22.70
C ALA A 59 -24.60 -14.68 -22.44
N ALA A 60 -25.55 -15.06 -23.28
CA ALA A 60 -26.16 -16.40 -23.26
C ALA A 60 -25.26 -17.40 -24.00
N LEU A 61 -24.99 -18.54 -23.39
CA LEU A 61 -24.25 -19.64 -24.00
C LEU A 61 -25.20 -20.50 -24.86
N PRO A 62 -24.78 -20.90 -26.08
CA PRO A 62 -25.61 -21.75 -26.94
C PRO A 62 -25.72 -23.19 -26.40
N GLY A 63 -26.88 -23.84 -26.61
CA GLY A 63 -27.15 -25.24 -26.25
C GLY A 63 -28.42 -25.45 -25.40
N ASP A 64 -28.91 -26.69 -25.33
CA ASP A 64 -30.08 -27.05 -24.53
C ASP A 64 -29.77 -26.91 -23.02
N GLY A 65 -30.57 -26.12 -22.30
CA GLY A 65 -30.29 -25.70 -20.91
C GLY A 65 -29.51 -24.39 -20.78
N ALA A 66 -29.37 -23.63 -21.88
CA ALA A 66 -28.82 -22.27 -22.05
C ALA A 66 -28.13 -21.69 -20.82
N GLY A 67 -26.83 -21.98 -20.69
CA GLY A 67 -25.99 -21.37 -19.67
C GLY A 67 -25.85 -19.87 -19.90
N GLN A 68 -25.43 -19.14 -18.87
CA GLN A 68 -25.11 -17.72 -18.93
C GLN A 68 -23.66 -17.52 -18.50
N VAL A 69 -22.99 -16.58 -19.17
CA VAL A 69 -21.71 -16.06 -18.74
C VAL A 69 -21.82 -14.56 -18.51
N ARG A 70 -21.28 -14.10 -17.38
CA ARG A 70 -21.24 -12.69 -16.99
C ARG A 70 -19.83 -12.29 -16.65
N LEU A 71 -19.36 -11.18 -17.23
CA LEU A 71 -18.09 -10.55 -16.85
C LEU A 71 -18.38 -9.24 -16.13
N ILE A 72 -17.87 -9.10 -14.92
CA ILE A 72 -17.94 -7.88 -14.10
C ILE A 72 -16.54 -7.29 -14.02
N SER A 73 -16.29 -6.15 -14.66
CA SER A 73 -15.10 -5.34 -14.40
C SER A 73 -15.32 -4.55 -13.11
N LEU A 74 -14.45 -4.71 -12.11
CA LEU A 74 -14.64 -4.05 -10.81
C LEU A 74 -14.42 -2.54 -10.88
N ASN A 75 -13.51 -2.11 -11.76
CA ASN A 75 -13.28 -0.72 -12.12
C ASN A 75 -12.73 -0.66 -13.56
N PRO A 76 -13.55 -0.30 -14.57
CA PRO A 76 -13.15 -0.24 -15.97
C PRO A 76 -12.02 0.75 -16.26
N ALA A 77 -11.88 1.83 -15.48
CA ALA A 77 -10.81 2.81 -15.66
C ALA A 77 -9.44 2.28 -15.19
N VAL A 78 -9.43 1.26 -14.32
CA VAL A 78 -8.22 0.58 -13.86
C VAL A 78 -7.99 -0.73 -14.63
N ASN A 79 -9.04 -1.42 -15.07
CA ASN A 79 -8.97 -2.56 -16.00
C ASN A 79 -8.06 -3.72 -15.52
N ALA A 80 -7.96 -3.89 -14.20
CA ALA A 80 -7.08 -4.88 -13.57
C ALA A 80 -7.84 -6.12 -13.07
N TRP A 81 -8.92 -5.95 -12.31
CA TRP A 81 -9.66 -7.05 -11.70
C TRP A 81 -11.07 -7.23 -12.27
N PHE A 82 -11.43 -8.51 -12.47
CA PHE A 82 -12.71 -8.92 -13.01
C PHE A 82 -13.28 -10.10 -12.24
N VAL A 83 -14.60 -10.21 -12.20
CA VAL A 83 -15.29 -11.43 -11.79
C VAL A 83 -16.01 -12.02 -12.99
N LEU A 84 -15.63 -13.25 -13.34
CA LEU A 84 -16.33 -14.03 -14.35
C LEU A 84 -17.28 -14.99 -13.64
N GLN A 85 -18.57 -14.92 -13.98
CA GLN A 85 -19.60 -15.80 -13.45
C GLN A 85 -20.14 -16.70 -14.55
N THR A 86 -20.35 -17.97 -14.22
CA THR A 86 -21.02 -18.94 -15.10
C THR A 86 -22.15 -19.63 -14.36
N GLY A 87 -23.21 -19.99 -15.07
CA GLY A 87 -24.35 -20.69 -14.49
C GLY A 87 -25.49 -20.84 -15.50
N THR A 88 -26.72 -20.97 -15.01
CA THR A 88 -27.93 -20.97 -15.85
C THR A 88 -28.54 -19.57 -15.89
N ALA A 89 -29.54 -19.34 -16.74
CA ALA A 89 -30.30 -18.08 -16.77
C ALA A 89 -30.92 -17.73 -15.39
N ASP A 90 -31.40 -18.74 -14.65
CA ASP A 90 -32.01 -18.56 -13.32
C ASP A 90 -30.96 -18.44 -12.19
N GLN A 91 -29.76 -18.97 -12.40
CA GLN A 91 -28.65 -18.92 -11.44
C GLN A 91 -27.35 -18.51 -12.15
N PRO A 92 -27.25 -17.25 -12.64
CA PRO A 92 -26.14 -16.81 -13.48
C PRO A 92 -24.78 -16.78 -12.75
N ALA A 93 -24.82 -16.81 -11.41
CA ALA A 93 -23.66 -16.79 -10.53
C ALA A 93 -23.38 -18.14 -9.84
N GLN A 94 -23.82 -19.25 -10.43
CA GLN A 94 -23.60 -20.60 -9.89
C GLN A 94 -22.11 -20.88 -9.60
N GLN A 95 -21.22 -20.39 -10.47
CA GLN A 95 -19.78 -20.36 -10.27
C GLN A 95 -19.27 -18.93 -10.44
N SER A 96 -18.29 -18.53 -9.62
CA SER A 96 -17.62 -17.23 -9.73
C SER A 96 -16.10 -17.39 -9.70
N TYR A 97 -15.40 -16.67 -10.57
CA TYR A 97 -13.97 -16.74 -10.77
C TYR A 97 -13.36 -15.34 -10.72
N HIS A 98 -12.36 -15.13 -9.87
CA HIS A 98 -11.63 -13.86 -9.80
C HIS A 98 -10.52 -13.85 -10.84
N LEU A 99 -10.65 -13.02 -11.87
CA LEU A 99 -9.68 -12.89 -12.94
C LEU A 99 -8.85 -11.61 -12.75
N GLU A 100 -7.56 -11.70 -13.06
CA GLU A 100 -6.65 -10.56 -13.12
C GLU A 100 -6.06 -10.38 -14.50
N ASN A 101 -6.11 -9.13 -14.98
CA ASN A 101 -5.34 -8.63 -16.09
C ASN A 101 -3.98 -8.12 -15.58
N PRO A 102 -2.86 -8.81 -15.87
CA PRO A 102 -1.54 -8.41 -15.40
C PRO A 102 -1.01 -7.14 -16.07
N ASP A 103 -1.63 -6.70 -17.17
CA ASP A 103 -1.21 -5.54 -17.97
C ASP A 103 -2.40 -4.60 -18.21
N PRO A 104 -2.86 -3.87 -17.17
CA PRO A 104 -4.05 -3.03 -17.26
C PRO A 104 -3.93 -1.87 -18.25
N HIS A 105 -2.71 -1.40 -18.54
CA HIS A 105 -2.47 -0.28 -19.47
C HIS A 105 -2.33 -0.74 -20.92
N GLY A 106 -1.65 -1.86 -21.16
CA GLY A 106 -1.42 -2.36 -22.51
C GLY A 106 -2.55 -3.24 -23.04
N GLN A 107 -3.31 -3.90 -22.17
CA GLN A 107 -4.30 -4.90 -22.56
C GLN A 107 -5.73 -4.53 -22.16
N ARG A 108 -6.67 -4.50 -23.10
CA ARG A 108 -8.12 -4.38 -22.83
C ARG A 108 -8.78 -5.76 -22.78
N VAL A 109 -9.69 -5.96 -21.81
CA VAL A 109 -10.46 -7.20 -21.62
C VAL A 109 -11.95 -6.94 -21.85
N VAL A 110 -12.57 -7.68 -22.77
CA VAL A 110 -14.01 -7.52 -23.09
C VAL A 110 -14.69 -8.87 -23.25
N LEU A 111 -15.87 -9.03 -22.65
CA LEU A 111 -16.79 -10.11 -23.01
C LEU A 111 -17.60 -9.67 -24.22
N VAL A 112 -17.49 -10.40 -25.33
CA VAL A 112 -18.28 -10.17 -26.54
C VAL A 112 -19.48 -11.11 -26.51
N PRO A 113 -20.72 -10.59 -26.43
CA PRO A 113 -21.93 -11.40 -26.53
C PRO A 113 -22.24 -11.79 -27.98
N GLY A 114 -23.23 -12.66 -28.17
CA GLY A 114 -23.69 -13.14 -29.48
C GLY A 114 -23.83 -14.66 -29.50
N ASP A 115 -23.95 -15.25 -30.69
CA ASP A 115 -24.10 -16.71 -30.87
C ASP A 115 -22.86 -17.51 -30.42
N ASP A 116 -21.72 -16.83 -30.33
CA ASP A 116 -20.45 -17.37 -29.88
C ASP A 116 -19.80 -16.44 -28.84
N PRO A 117 -20.30 -16.44 -27.59
CA PRO A 117 -19.76 -15.62 -26.52
C PRO A 117 -18.30 -15.95 -26.25
N ARG A 118 -17.48 -14.91 -26.04
CA ARG A 118 -16.04 -15.07 -25.81
C ARG A 118 -15.43 -13.85 -25.13
N ILE A 119 -14.30 -14.05 -24.46
CA ILE A 119 -13.45 -12.94 -24.01
C ILE A 119 -12.51 -12.57 -25.16
N GLU A 120 -12.50 -11.30 -25.53
CA GLU A 120 -11.50 -10.72 -26.42
C GLU A 120 -10.49 -9.89 -25.61
N LEU A 121 -9.21 -10.19 -25.80
CA LEU A 121 -8.07 -9.52 -25.21
C LEU A 121 -7.36 -8.72 -26.30
N TRP A 122 -7.31 -7.40 -26.15
CA TRP A 122 -6.76 -6.50 -27.16
C TRP A 122 -5.47 -5.84 -26.65
N ARG A 123 -4.38 -5.93 -27.41
CA ARG A 123 -3.16 -5.13 -27.23
C ARG A 123 -2.87 -4.37 -28.52
N GLY A 124 -3.20 -3.08 -28.54
CA GLY A 124 -3.29 -2.32 -29.79
C GLY A 124 -4.25 -3.02 -30.76
N GLU A 125 -3.80 -3.29 -31.99
CA GLU A 125 -4.59 -4.00 -33.01
C GLU A 125 -4.60 -5.53 -32.84
N ARG A 126 -3.71 -6.08 -32.00
CA ARG A 126 -3.62 -7.53 -31.82
C ARG A 126 -4.74 -8.02 -30.91
N LYS A 127 -5.49 -8.99 -31.41
CA LYS A 127 -6.59 -9.63 -30.71
C LYS A 127 -6.26 -11.09 -30.37
N LEU A 128 -6.47 -11.46 -29.11
CA LEU A 128 -6.56 -12.84 -28.66
C LEU A 128 -8.00 -13.12 -28.22
N THR A 129 -8.52 -14.30 -28.54
CA THR A 129 -9.86 -14.72 -28.15
C THR A 129 -9.78 -15.94 -27.25
N CYS A 130 -10.51 -15.95 -26.15
CA CYS A 130 -10.59 -17.12 -25.26
C CYS A 130 -12.00 -17.37 -24.73
N ARG A 131 -12.29 -18.64 -24.46
CA ARG A 131 -13.54 -19.11 -23.85
C ARG A 131 -13.18 -20.02 -22.68
N PRO A 132 -12.65 -19.47 -21.58
CA PRO A 132 -12.04 -20.27 -20.53
C PRO A 132 -13.05 -21.17 -19.78
N TRP A 133 -14.36 -20.97 -20.00
CA TRP A 133 -15.45 -21.82 -19.53
C TRP A 133 -15.80 -23.01 -20.44
N GLN A 134 -15.26 -23.09 -21.65
CA GLN A 134 -15.52 -24.20 -22.57
C GLN A 134 -14.54 -25.36 -22.35
N GLY A 135 -14.99 -26.57 -22.70
CA GLY A 135 -14.26 -27.84 -22.53
C GLY A 135 -14.68 -28.61 -21.28
N ASP A 136 -14.34 -29.90 -21.24
CA ASP A 136 -14.50 -30.76 -20.06
C ASP A 136 -13.18 -31.54 -19.82
N PRO A 137 -12.41 -31.19 -18.77
CA PRO A 137 -12.60 -30.03 -17.90
C PRO A 137 -12.33 -28.70 -18.64
N SER A 138 -13.00 -27.63 -18.22
CA SER A 138 -12.74 -26.29 -18.76
C SER A 138 -11.41 -25.72 -18.23
N ALA A 139 -10.82 -24.75 -18.95
CA ALA A 139 -9.59 -24.10 -18.51
C ALA A 139 -9.72 -23.43 -17.12
N LEU A 140 -10.92 -22.91 -16.78
CA LEU A 140 -11.22 -22.38 -15.45
C LEU A 140 -11.22 -23.45 -14.36
N GLU A 141 -11.81 -24.62 -14.64
CA GLU A 141 -11.84 -25.72 -13.68
C GLU A 141 -10.46 -26.32 -13.47
N ASP A 142 -9.68 -26.49 -14.54
CA ASP A 142 -8.29 -26.93 -14.46
C ASP A 142 -7.42 -25.95 -13.68
N ALA A 143 -7.55 -24.64 -13.98
CA ALA A 143 -6.82 -23.60 -13.25
C ALA A 143 -7.21 -23.56 -11.76
N ARG A 144 -8.49 -23.76 -11.43
CA ARG A 144 -8.98 -23.85 -10.05
C ARG A 144 -8.45 -25.09 -9.34
N LYS A 145 -8.51 -26.26 -9.99
CA LYS A 145 -8.01 -27.54 -9.45
C LYS A 145 -6.52 -27.51 -9.15
N LYS A 146 -5.71 -26.82 -9.98
CA LYS A 146 -4.27 -26.64 -9.73
C LYS A 146 -3.98 -25.90 -8.43
N GLY A 147 -4.88 -25.01 -7.97
CA GLY A 147 -4.75 -24.32 -6.69
C GLY A 147 -3.56 -23.36 -6.58
N ILE A 148 -2.83 -23.10 -7.67
CA ILE A 148 -1.73 -22.12 -7.66
C ILE A 148 -2.29 -20.70 -7.53
N PRO A 149 -1.69 -19.80 -6.72
CA PRO A 149 -2.27 -18.49 -6.43
C PRO A 149 -2.65 -17.66 -7.66
N TYR A 150 -1.75 -17.62 -8.64
CA TYR A 150 -1.95 -17.01 -9.97
C TYR A 150 -1.92 -18.12 -11.03
N ALA A 151 -3.09 -18.64 -11.40
CA ALA A 151 -3.19 -19.70 -12.41
C ALA A 151 -3.37 -19.11 -13.81
N PRO A 152 -2.40 -19.27 -14.74
CA PRO A 152 -2.50 -18.65 -16.06
C PRO A 152 -3.62 -19.29 -16.87
N ILE A 153 -4.41 -18.45 -17.53
CA ILE A 153 -5.45 -18.81 -18.51
C ILE A 153 -5.33 -17.91 -19.74
N CYS A 154 -6.05 -18.24 -20.83
CA CYS A 154 -6.05 -17.44 -22.06
C CYS A 154 -4.62 -17.14 -22.56
N ASP A 155 -3.81 -18.17 -22.79
CA ASP A 155 -2.40 -18.07 -23.21
C ASP A 155 -1.52 -17.21 -22.28
N LYS A 156 -1.73 -17.33 -20.96
CA LYS A 156 -1.02 -16.57 -19.92
C LYS A 156 -1.26 -15.07 -19.99
N ARG A 157 -2.32 -14.62 -20.66
CA ARG A 157 -2.68 -13.20 -20.77
C ARG A 157 -3.63 -12.74 -19.68
N LEU A 158 -4.23 -13.69 -18.96
CA LEU A 158 -4.99 -13.46 -17.74
C LEU A 158 -4.57 -14.49 -16.69
N TYR A 159 -4.80 -14.15 -15.42
CA TYR A 159 -4.71 -15.09 -14.33
C TYR A 159 -6.08 -15.34 -13.70
N LEU A 160 -6.38 -16.60 -13.41
CA LEU A 160 -7.34 -16.95 -12.37
C LEU A 160 -6.63 -16.84 -11.02
N ARG A 161 -7.15 -15.99 -10.13
CA ARG A 161 -6.69 -15.92 -8.73
C ARG A 161 -7.39 -17.01 -7.93
N ASN A 162 -6.60 -17.89 -7.33
CA ASN A 162 -7.11 -18.95 -6.47
C ASN A 162 -6.95 -18.61 -4.99
N LYS A 163 -7.86 -19.11 -4.16
CA LYS A 163 -7.73 -18.97 -2.71
C LYS A 163 -6.43 -19.63 -2.25
N ALA A 164 -5.64 -18.90 -1.48
CA ALA A 164 -4.43 -19.40 -0.85
C ALA A 164 -4.45 -19.05 0.64
N SER A 165 -3.77 -19.86 1.46
CA SER A 165 -3.52 -19.54 2.86
C SER A 165 -2.16 -18.88 2.96
N GLY A 166 -2.13 -17.63 3.43
CA GLY A 166 -0.90 -16.89 3.64
C GLY A 166 0.02 -17.57 4.64
N ALA A 167 1.33 -17.42 4.44
CA ALA A 167 2.30 -17.76 5.46
C ALA A 167 2.09 -16.91 6.71
N ARG A 168 2.33 -17.51 7.88
CA ARG A 168 2.43 -16.82 9.17
C ARG A 168 3.76 -17.19 9.79
N THR A 169 4.41 -16.26 10.49
CA THR A 169 5.56 -16.64 11.31
C THR A 169 5.08 -17.50 12.49
N THR A 170 5.93 -18.37 13.04
CA THR A 170 5.56 -19.24 14.18
C THR A 170 5.08 -18.43 15.39
N LEU A 171 5.65 -17.22 15.59
CA LEU A 171 5.26 -16.26 16.61
C LEU A 171 3.89 -15.64 16.34
N GLU A 172 3.61 -15.22 15.09
CA GLU A 172 2.28 -14.71 14.70
C GLU A 172 1.19 -15.78 14.85
N ALA A 173 1.45 -17.01 14.40
CA ALA A 173 0.49 -18.11 14.46
C ALA A 173 0.15 -18.50 15.91
N THR A 174 1.16 -18.55 16.78
CA THR A 174 0.97 -18.86 18.21
C THR A 174 0.22 -17.72 18.92
N THR A 175 0.55 -16.47 18.62
CA THR A 175 -0.11 -15.30 19.23
C THR A 175 -1.57 -15.15 18.76
N GLU A 176 -1.86 -15.38 17.47
CA GLU A 176 -3.23 -15.35 16.94
C GLU A 176 -4.07 -16.50 17.49
N PHE A 177 -3.53 -17.72 17.55
CA PHE A 177 -4.23 -18.85 18.16
C PHE A 177 -4.63 -18.56 19.61
N LEU A 178 -3.68 -18.05 20.41
CA LEU A 178 -3.94 -17.67 21.80
C LEU A 178 -4.96 -16.53 21.93
N ARG A 179 -4.99 -15.59 20.98
CA ARG A 179 -5.95 -14.47 21.00
C ARG A 179 -7.35 -14.86 20.53
N ASP A 180 -7.45 -15.70 19.51
CA ASP A 180 -8.72 -16.09 18.90
C ASP A 180 -9.44 -17.20 19.70
N HIS A 181 -8.74 -17.93 20.57
CA HIS A 181 -9.29 -19.08 21.31
C HIS A 181 -9.18 -19.00 22.85
N VAL A 182 -8.41 -18.05 23.42
CA VAL A 182 -8.23 -17.93 24.87
C VAL A 182 -8.61 -16.54 25.37
N TRP A 183 -9.66 -16.47 26.18
CA TRP A 183 -10.10 -15.23 26.82
C TRP A 183 -9.02 -14.72 27.80
N GLY A 184 -8.40 -13.58 27.48
CA GLY A 184 -7.34 -12.97 28.30
C GLY A 184 -5.90 -13.20 27.82
N GLY A 185 -5.68 -13.64 26.57
CA GLY A 185 -4.36 -13.94 25.99
C GLY A 185 -3.34 -12.80 25.85
N GLU A 186 -3.64 -11.56 26.27
CA GLU A 186 -2.71 -10.42 26.20
C GLU A 186 -1.47 -10.57 27.10
N LYS A 187 -1.42 -11.56 28.00
CA LYS A 187 -0.38 -11.69 29.04
C LYS A 187 0.73 -12.71 28.78
N ILE A 188 0.79 -13.39 27.63
CA ILE A 188 1.75 -14.49 27.42
C ILE A 188 2.64 -14.23 26.21
N LEU A 189 3.64 -13.33 26.33
CA LEU A 189 4.73 -13.22 25.36
C LEU A 189 6.05 -12.81 26.03
N ASN A 190 6.81 -13.80 26.52
CA ASN A 190 8.18 -13.64 27.03
C ASN A 190 9.26 -14.33 26.17
N LEU A 191 8.95 -14.85 24.98
CA LEU A 191 9.86 -15.74 24.23
C LEU A 191 10.65 -15.06 23.08
N ALA A 192 10.78 -13.73 23.05
CA ALA A 192 11.54 -13.03 22.01
C ALA A 192 12.44 -11.90 22.54
N LYS A 193 12.78 -11.89 23.84
CA LYS A 193 13.47 -10.75 24.48
C LYS A 193 14.94 -10.96 24.86
N GLY A 194 15.59 -12.04 24.43
CA GLY A 194 16.96 -12.36 24.87
C GLY A 194 18.11 -11.89 23.97
N THR A 195 17.91 -11.80 22.64
CA THR A 195 19.04 -11.83 21.69
C THR A 195 18.94 -10.91 20.48
N LEU A 196 17.83 -10.18 20.31
CA LEU A 196 17.58 -9.32 19.13
C LEU A 196 17.53 -7.81 19.44
N PHE A 197 17.63 -7.41 20.71
CA PHE A 197 17.57 -6.01 21.13
C PHE A 197 18.76 -5.69 22.06
N LYS A 198 19.93 -5.51 21.46
CA LYS A 198 21.05 -4.80 22.08
C LYS A 198 21.51 -3.70 21.13
N ASP A 199 20.70 -2.66 21.02
CA ASP A 199 21.18 -1.36 20.53
C ASP A 199 21.72 -0.58 21.73
N SER A 200 22.94 -0.92 22.16
CA SER A 200 23.67 -0.11 23.13
C SER A 200 25.16 -0.40 23.10
N GLU A 201 25.85 -0.13 22.00
CA GLU A 201 27.30 0.12 22.05
C GLU A 201 27.65 1.12 20.93
N MET A 202 28.06 2.32 21.34
CA MET A 202 28.60 3.36 20.45
C MET A 202 30.09 3.08 20.23
N GLU A 203 30.50 2.96 18.98
CA GLU A 203 31.88 3.21 18.54
C GLU A 203 31.87 4.53 17.75
N THR A 204 32.03 5.65 18.44
CA THR A 204 32.29 6.95 17.78
C THR A 204 33.74 6.99 17.35
N ALA A 205 33.99 6.78 16.06
CA ALA A 205 35.29 7.00 15.45
C ALA A 205 35.34 8.33 14.67
N ASN A 206 36.53 8.92 14.60
CA ASN A 206 36.79 10.20 13.93
C ASN A 206 36.36 10.18 12.46
N VAL A 207 36.03 11.39 11.98
CA VAL A 207 35.54 11.73 10.64
C VAL A 207 36.39 11.05 9.57
N LEU A 208 35.75 10.21 8.75
CA LEU A 208 36.36 9.74 7.50
C LEU A 208 36.37 10.92 6.53
N GLY A 209 37.54 11.22 5.98
CA GLY A 209 37.71 12.30 5.00
C GLY A 209 36.71 12.14 3.86
N MET A 210 35.82 13.12 3.70
CA MET A 210 34.85 13.21 2.61
C MET A 210 35.53 13.64 1.29
N GLU A 211 36.71 13.09 0.98
CA GLU A 211 37.31 13.29 -0.33
C GLU A 211 36.81 12.19 -1.27
N GLN A 212 35.98 12.60 -2.23
CA GLN A 212 35.49 11.88 -3.43
C GLN A 212 34.11 11.19 -3.41
N ALA A 213 33.39 11.08 -2.29
CA ALA A 213 31.97 10.69 -2.31
C ALA A 213 30.99 11.88 -2.23
N GLY A 214 31.50 13.09 -2.52
CA GLY A 214 30.76 14.34 -2.43
C GLY A 214 29.87 14.56 -3.65
N ARG A 215 28.56 14.66 -3.42
CA ARG A 215 27.54 15.09 -4.38
C ARG A 215 27.46 14.23 -5.65
N GLU A 216 26.82 13.07 -5.55
CA GLU A 216 25.79 12.85 -6.56
C GLU A 216 24.71 13.89 -6.28
N ALA A 217 24.78 14.98 -7.06
CA ALA A 217 23.68 15.89 -7.24
C ALA A 217 22.43 15.05 -7.53
N VAL A 218 21.37 15.29 -6.77
CA VAL A 218 20.04 14.67 -6.81
C VAL A 218 19.82 13.36 -6.02
N GLY A 219 19.92 13.46 -4.69
CA GLY A 219 19.22 12.59 -3.73
C GLY A 219 18.14 13.36 -2.97
N PRO A 220 17.53 12.80 -1.90
CA PRO A 220 16.45 13.47 -1.17
C PRO A 220 16.88 14.76 -0.45
N GLY A 221 18.18 15.08 -0.37
CA GLY A 221 18.70 16.20 0.41
C GLY A 221 18.85 15.83 1.90
N ALA A 222 20.00 16.19 2.48
CA ALA A 222 20.37 15.80 3.84
C ALA A 222 19.34 16.27 4.89
N ALA A 223 19.18 15.50 5.96
CA ALA A 223 18.40 15.92 7.11
C ALA A 223 19.04 17.16 7.77
N GLN A 224 18.22 18.03 8.33
CA GLN A 224 18.67 19.16 9.13
C GLN A 224 19.31 18.65 10.43
N MET A 225 20.46 19.21 10.78
CA MET A 225 21.23 18.90 11.99
C MET A 225 21.88 20.17 12.53
N LEU A 226 22.27 20.14 13.81
CA LEU A 226 23.00 21.25 14.43
C LEU A 226 24.41 21.39 13.87
N GLU A 227 25.05 20.27 13.58
CA GLU A 227 26.40 20.18 13.03
C GLU A 227 26.44 20.48 11.53
N THR A 228 27.55 21.08 11.06
CA THR A 228 27.83 21.18 9.62
C THR A 228 27.99 19.80 9.00
N LEU A 229 27.90 19.69 7.67
CA LEU A 229 28.00 18.40 6.97
C LEU A 229 29.31 17.64 7.31
N GLU A 230 30.41 18.36 7.46
CA GLU A 230 31.75 17.82 7.75
C GLU A 230 31.92 17.42 9.22
N ALA A 231 31.13 18.04 10.11
CA ALA A 231 31.18 17.80 11.55
C ALA A 231 30.15 16.77 12.02
N ARG A 232 29.41 16.14 11.10
CA ARG A 232 28.36 15.21 11.48
C ARG A 232 28.91 13.95 12.16
N PRO A 233 28.29 13.52 13.26
CA PRO A 233 28.67 12.29 13.94
C PRO A 233 28.42 11.08 13.03
N VAL A 234 29.29 10.08 13.15
CA VAL A 234 29.15 8.78 12.47
C VAL A 234 28.35 7.82 13.35
N ILE A 235 27.29 7.25 12.79
CA ILE A 235 26.50 6.18 13.39
C ILE A 235 27.10 4.84 12.99
N GLY A 236 27.39 3.99 13.98
CA GLY A 236 27.49 2.54 13.76
C GLY A 236 26.08 1.96 13.57
N HIS A 237 25.82 1.33 12.43
CA HIS A 237 24.50 0.77 12.10
C HIS A 237 24.57 -0.73 11.82
N GLN A 238 23.43 -1.40 11.96
CA GLN A 238 23.29 -2.83 11.67
C GLN A 238 22.66 -3.13 10.31
N MET A 239 22.33 -2.12 9.49
CA MET A 239 21.68 -2.36 8.21
C MET A 239 22.45 -3.35 7.31
N ASP A 240 21.73 -4.28 6.69
CA ASP A 240 22.25 -5.22 5.68
C ASP A 240 22.11 -4.62 4.26
N ILE A 241 22.20 -3.28 4.18
CA ILE A 241 22.13 -2.50 2.94
C ILE A 241 23.52 -1.95 2.66
N THR A 242 24.05 -2.30 1.49
CA THR A 242 25.32 -1.82 0.98
C THR A 242 25.11 -0.50 0.24
N VAL A 243 25.94 0.49 0.53
CA VAL A 243 25.85 1.82 -0.07
C VAL A 243 27.17 2.27 -0.70
N TYR A 244 27.11 3.26 -1.58
CA TYR A 244 28.31 3.98 -2.04
C TYR A 244 28.65 5.12 -1.08
N GLY A 245 29.95 5.41 -0.92
CA GLY A 245 30.43 6.59 -0.20
C GLY A 245 30.46 6.48 1.33
N ALA A 246 30.31 5.27 1.89
CA ALA A 246 30.42 5.02 3.32
C ALA A 246 31.13 3.68 3.59
N ASP A 247 31.87 3.61 4.70
CA ASP A 247 32.45 2.35 5.16
C ASP A 247 31.33 1.39 5.63
N PRO A 248 31.49 0.06 5.47
CA PRO A 248 30.51 -0.91 5.95
C PRO A 248 30.13 -0.69 7.41
N GLY A 249 28.83 -0.58 7.68
CA GLY A 249 28.29 -0.38 9.03
C GLY A 249 28.46 1.03 9.60
N ARG A 250 28.94 2.00 8.81
CA ARG A 250 29.17 3.38 9.27
C ARG A 250 28.53 4.39 8.33
N MET A 251 27.71 5.30 8.86
CA MET A 251 27.13 6.41 8.09
C MET A 251 27.19 7.70 8.88
N ALA A 252 27.51 8.82 8.23
CA ALA A 252 27.33 10.14 8.86
C ALA A 252 25.83 10.44 9.01
N GLY A 253 25.44 10.93 10.18
CA GLY A 253 24.04 11.17 10.53
C GLY A 253 23.29 12.00 9.49
N GLY A 254 22.12 11.56 9.08
CA GLY A 254 21.21 12.32 8.23
C GLY A 254 21.71 12.62 6.81
N LEU A 255 22.84 12.04 6.40
CA LEU A 255 23.25 12.04 4.99
C LEU A 255 22.57 10.88 4.26
N TRP A 256 22.37 11.06 2.95
CA TRP A 256 21.82 10.04 2.07
C TRP A 256 22.94 9.42 1.25
N TYR A 257 22.97 8.10 1.22
CA TYR A 257 23.95 7.31 0.49
C TYR A 257 23.23 6.47 -0.57
N PRO A 258 23.63 6.53 -1.85
CA PRO A 258 23.03 5.70 -2.88
C PRO A 258 23.23 4.21 -2.57
N VAL A 259 22.17 3.42 -2.71
CA VAL A 259 22.21 1.97 -2.48
C VAL A 259 22.86 1.27 -3.67
N GLN A 260 23.81 0.38 -3.38
CA GLN A 260 24.49 -0.37 -4.43
C GLN A 260 23.53 -1.33 -5.15
N GLY A 261 23.57 -1.31 -6.49
CA GLY A 261 22.78 -2.20 -7.33
C GLY A 261 21.28 -1.85 -7.43
N VAL A 262 20.83 -0.72 -6.87
CA VAL A 262 19.45 -0.23 -6.99
C VAL A 262 19.43 1.28 -7.26
N PRO A 263 19.63 1.72 -8.51
CA PRO A 263 19.64 3.14 -8.87
C PRO A 263 18.38 3.88 -8.44
N GLY A 264 18.51 5.11 -7.94
CA GLY A 264 17.36 5.91 -7.46
C GLY A 264 16.89 5.56 -6.05
N VAL A 265 17.57 4.66 -5.35
CA VAL A 265 17.31 4.30 -3.95
C VAL A 265 18.47 4.76 -3.07
N PHE A 266 18.15 5.35 -1.92
CA PHE A 266 19.12 5.92 -0.99
C PHE A 266 18.85 5.41 0.42
N ALA A 267 19.91 5.21 1.20
CA ALA A 267 19.81 4.86 2.63
C ALA A 267 20.38 5.96 3.52
N SER A 268 19.85 6.08 4.74
CA SER A 268 20.30 7.04 5.74
C SER A 268 20.10 6.48 7.15
N ALA A 269 20.88 7.00 8.11
CA ALA A 269 20.72 6.73 9.52
C ALA A 269 20.65 8.04 10.31
N TYR A 270 19.84 8.08 11.36
CA TYR A 270 19.63 9.29 12.17
C TYR A 270 19.27 8.99 13.62
N GLN A 271 19.53 9.92 14.52
CA GLN A 271 19.08 9.85 15.91
C GLN A 271 18.30 11.12 16.28
N PRO A 272 17.14 11.02 16.97
CA PRO A 272 16.31 12.18 17.27
C PRO A 272 16.99 13.27 18.12
N ARG A 273 18.06 12.95 18.88
CA ARG A 273 18.85 13.94 19.62
C ARG A 273 19.53 14.99 18.73
N TRP A 274 19.69 14.71 17.44
CA TRP A 274 20.33 15.62 16.49
C TRP A 274 19.36 16.57 15.79
N VAL A 275 18.05 16.42 16.05
CA VAL A 275 17.06 17.36 15.52
C VAL A 275 17.37 18.76 16.06
N PRO A 276 17.54 19.77 15.18
CA PRO A 276 17.80 21.13 15.61
C PRO A 276 16.74 21.66 16.58
N LYS A 277 17.18 22.47 17.55
CA LYS A 277 16.27 23.12 18.51
C LYS A 277 15.15 23.92 17.80
N ALA A 278 15.46 24.56 16.67
CA ALA A 278 14.46 25.27 15.87
C ALA A 278 13.32 24.37 15.32
N ILE A 279 13.57 23.08 15.13
CA ILE A 279 12.54 22.10 14.75
C ILE A 279 11.84 21.54 15.99
N LEU A 280 12.59 21.22 17.04
CA LEU A 280 12.02 20.70 18.31
C LEU A 280 11.04 21.69 18.94
N ASP A 281 11.41 22.97 18.98
CA ASP A 281 10.61 24.08 19.50
C ASP A 281 9.78 24.76 18.40
N GLY A 282 9.87 24.26 17.17
CA GLY A 282 9.16 24.79 16.01
C GLY A 282 7.65 24.58 16.08
N PRO A 283 6.89 25.11 15.11
CA PRO A 283 5.43 25.10 15.12
C PRO A 283 4.83 23.69 15.22
N GLY A 284 3.57 23.66 15.67
CA GLY A 284 2.81 22.46 16.01
C GLY A 284 3.16 21.87 17.38
N LYS A 285 2.39 20.87 17.82
CA LYS A 285 2.52 20.27 19.16
C LYS A 285 3.19 18.90 19.08
N ALA A 286 4.30 18.75 19.79
CA ALA A 286 4.98 17.47 20.02
C ALA A 286 5.42 17.37 21.48
N ASN A 287 5.48 16.15 22.02
CA ASN A 287 6.02 15.93 23.36
C ASN A 287 7.55 16.00 23.34
N TRP A 288 8.14 16.32 24.49
CA TRP A 288 9.58 16.29 24.70
C TRP A 288 10.14 14.89 24.48
N LEU A 289 11.35 14.82 23.93
CA LEU A 289 12.06 13.56 23.71
C LEU A 289 12.81 13.16 24.98
N ASP A 290 12.61 11.93 25.45
CA ASP A 290 13.38 11.42 26.58
C ASP A 290 14.78 10.89 26.21
N GLY A 291 15.59 10.56 27.21
CA GLY A 291 16.96 10.08 27.01
C GLY A 291 17.06 8.76 26.22
N THR A 292 15.99 7.95 26.16
CA THR A 292 15.97 6.70 25.40
C THR A 292 15.65 6.97 23.94
N GLU A 293 14.53 7.62 23.64
CA GLU A 293 14.12 7.83 22.24
C GLU A 293 15.02 8.84 21.53
N SER A 294 15.60 9.80 22.25
CA SER A 294 16.56 10.74 21.67
C SER A 294 17.82 10.06 21.16
N GLN A 295 18.26 8.95 21.77
CA GLN A 295 19.47 8.21 21.38
C GLN A 295 19.19 6.99 20.49
N ALA A 296 17.92 6.70 20.22
CA ALA A 296 17.52 5.55 19.42
C ALA A 296 17.90 5.73 17.94
N ASN A 297 18.37 4.65 17.31
CA ASN A 297 18.67 4.65 15.89
C ASN A 297 17.39 4.61 15.05
N GLY A 298 17.30 5.54 14.11
CA GLY A 298 16.40 5.49 12.98
C GLY A 298 17.16 5.12 11.70
N TYR A 299 16.61 4.21 10.92
CA TYR A 299 17.11 3.81 9.60
C TYR A 299 16.08 4.16 8.54
N PHE A 300 16.53 4.77 7.46
CA PHE A 300 15.65 5.34 6.44
C PHE A 300 16.07 4.87 5.05
N VAL A 301 15.08 4.61 4.20
CA VAL A 301 15.27 4.29 2.78
C VAL A 301 14.39 5.21 1.96
N ALA A 302 14.97 5.94 1.02
CA ALA A 302 14.25 6.84 0.12
C ALA A 302 14.23 6.28 -1.30
N PHE A 303 13.09 6.44 -1.96
CA PHE A 303 12.85 6.03 -3.34
C PHE A 303 12.52 7.27 -4.18
N ASP A 304 13.28 7.51 -5.25
CA ASP A 304 12.97 8.57 -6.22
C ASP A 304 11.75 8.18 -7.06
N LEU A 305 10.61 8.86 -6.84
CA LEU A 305 9.36 8.54 -7.53
C LEU A 305 9.37 9.00 -9.00
N SER A 306 10.40 9.70 -9.47
CA SER A 306 10.58 9.87 -10.92
C SER A 306 11.03 8.58 -11.60
N ALA A 307 11.65 7.65 -10.86
CA ALA A 307 12.18 6.38 -11.38
C ALA A 307 11.28 5.17 -11.07
N PHE A 308 10.38 5.28 -10.08
CA PHE A 308 9.60 4.15 -9.58
C PHE A 308 8.10 4.37 -9.57
N ASP A 309 7.36 3.31 -9.90
CA ASP A 309 5.96 3.13 -9.57
C ASP A 309 5.82 2.44 -8.21
N VAL A 310 4.69 2.68 -7.54
CA VAL A 310 4.32 2.05 -6.28
C VAL A 310 3.12 1.13 -6.48
N GLY A 311 3.26 -0.10 -6.03
CA GLY A 311 2.19 -1.07 -5.95
C GLY A 311 1.79 -1.40 -4.52
N PHE A 312 0.59 -1.94 -4.36
CA PHE A 312 0.06 -2.39 -3.08
C PHE A 312 -0.67 -3.73 -3.27
N ALA A 313 -0.47 -4.68 -2.36
CA ALA A 313 -1.20 -5.94 -2.36
C ALA A 313 -1.70 -6.25 -0.95
N VAL A 314 -2.97 -6.65 -0.85
CA VAL A 314 -3.59 -6.97 0.44
C VAL A 314 -3.26 -8.41 0.81
N GLY A 315 -2.90 -8.62 2.08
CA GLY A 315 -2.63 -9.94 2.64
C GLY A 315 -3.82 -10.89 2.52
N THR A 316 -3.57 -12.20 2.57
CA THR A 316 -4.66 -13.19 2.53
C THR A 316 -5.66 -12.95 3.66
N ASP A 317 -5.16 -12.52 4.82
CA ASP A 317 -5.93 -12.38 6.06
C ASP A 317 -6.04 -10.91 6.47
N HIS A 318 -4.91 -10.18 6.48
CA HIS A 318 -4.80 -8.84 7.05
C HIS A 318 -4.50 -7.74 6.02
N PRO A 319 -5.09 -6.55 6.20
CA PRO A 319 -6.19 -6.24 7.11
C PRO A 319 -7.46 -7.02 6.75
N GLY A 320 -8.18 -7.56 7.74
CA GLY A 320 -9.51 -8.13 7.54
C GLY A 320 -10.53 -7.07 7.09
N VAL A 321 -11.71 -7.50 6.62
CA VAL A 321 -12.76 -6.57 6.17
C VAL A 321 -13.91 -6.39 7.18
N GLY A 322 -14.09 -7.35 8.10
CA GLY A 322 -15.11 -7.29 9.15
C GLY A 322 -14.84 -6.24 10.25
N TRP A 323 -15.69 -6.25 11.28
CA TRP A 323 -15.58 -5.34 12.41
C TRP A 323 -14.28 -5.54 13.22
N SER A 324 -13.59 -4.44 13.51
CA SER A 324 -12.69 -4.37 14.67
C SER A 324 -13.49 -4.53 15.97
N ASP A 325 -12.86 -5.07 17.01
CA ASP A 325 -13.36 -5.13 18.38
C ASP A 325 -13.33 -3.76 19.10
N ARG A 326 -12.59 -2.78 18.57
CA ARG A 326 -12.37 -1.48 19.23
C ARG A 326 -13.58 -0.54 19.27
N PRO A 327 -14.33 -0.32 18.18
CA PRO A 327 -15.51 0.55 18.22
C PRO A 327 -16.63 -0.11 19.03
N PRO A 328 -17.41 0.66 19.82
CA PRO A 328 -18.48 0.11 20.64
C PRO A 328 -19.58 -0.51 19.78
N VAL A 329 -20.37 -1.40 20.35
CA VAL A 329 -21.51 -2.02 19.63
C VAL A 329 -22.56 -0.97 19.22
N SER A 330 -22.68 0.13 19.98
CA SER A 330 -23.62 1.21 19.72
C SER A 330 -23.42 1.92 18.38
N VAL A 331 -22.20 1.90 17.82
CA VAL A 331 -21.90 2.51 16.51
C VAL A 331 -21.97 1.51 15.37
N ARG A 332 -22.29 0.24 15.65
CA ARG A 332 -22.42 -0.81 14.64
C ARG A 332 -23.90 -0.94 14.27
N PRO A 333 -24.31 -0.56 13.05
CA PRO A 333 -25.70 -0.68 12.67
C PRO A 333 -26.16 -2.14 12.77
N ARG A 334 -27.38 -2.35 13.28
CA ARG A 334 -27.91 -3.68 13.54
C ARG A 334 -27.93 -4.51 12.25
N GLY A 335 -27.38 -5.72 12.32
CA GLY A 335 -27.37 -6.66 11.20
C GLY A 335 -26.27 -6.43 10.16
N MET A 336 -25.42 -5.40 10.30
CA MET A 336 -24.26 -5.19 9.43
C MET A 336 -23.16 -6.24 9.71
N PRO A 337 -22.75 -7.07 8.72
CA PRO A 337 -21.68 -8.04 8.90
C PRO A 337 -20.30 -7.41 9.18
N GLY A 338 -20.05 -6.22 8.65
CA GLY A 338 -18.81 -5.45 8.81
C GLY A 338 -19.06 -3.95 8.59
N PRO A 339 -18.05 -3.09 8.77
CA PRO A 339 -18.21 -1.63 8.66
C PRO A 339 -18.67 -1.16 7.29
N ASP A 340 -18.31 -1.90 6.24
CA ASP A 340 -18.65 -1.59 4.85
C ASP A 340 -19.83 -2.44 4.33
N GLY A 341 -20.54 -3.16 5.22
CA GLY A 341 -21.69 -4.01 4.86
C GLY A 341 -21.35 -5.49 4.60
N PHE A 342 -20.09 -5.87 4.66
CA PHE A 342 -19.63 -7.25 4.47
C PHE A 342 -18.48 -7.61 5.43
N SER A 343 -18.32 -8.91 5.69
CA SER A 343 -17.22 -9.47 6.49
C SER A 343 -16.37 -10.47 5.71
N ASN A 344 -16.70 -10.72 4.45
CA ASN A 344 -15.97 -11.59 3.55
C ASN A 344 -15.82 -10.92 2.17
N VAL A 345 -14.71 -11.20 1.50
CA VAL A 345 -14.40 -10.64 0.18
C VAL A 345 -14.76 -11.58 -0.96
N ALA A 346 -15.50 -12.67 -0.71
CA ALA A 346 -15.85 -13.59 -1.77
C ALA A 346 -16.74 -12.88 -2.83
N PRO A 347 -16.53 -13.13 -4.14
CA PRO A 347 -15.65 -14.15 -4.73
C PRO A 347 -14.19 -13.70 -4.98
N LEU A 348 -13.78 -12.52 -4.52
CA LEU A 348 -12.42 -12.02 -4.70
C LEU A 348 -11.41 -12.78 -3.82
N MET A 349 -10.17 -12.82 -4.32
CA MET A 349 -9.04 -13.53 -3.71
C MET A 349 -7.91 -12.56 -3.44
N ARG A 350 -7.60 -12.39 -2.16
CA ARG A 350 -6.45 -11.62 -1.67
C ARG A 350 -5.29 -12.57 -1.47
N LEU A 351 -4.11 -12.22 -1.98
CA LEU A 351 -3.00 -13.15 -2.06
C LEU A 351 -1.80 -12.75 -1.20
N GLY A 352 -1.68 -11.48 -0.79
CA GLY A 352 -0.49 -11.00 -0.10
C GLY A 352 0.78 -11.34 -0.87
N MET A 353 0.74 -11.24 -2.20
CA MET A 353 1.80 -11.65 -3.10
C MET A 353 1.76 -10.82 -4.37
N VAL A 354 2.94 -10.44 -4.86
CA VAL A 354 3.09 -9.73 -6.13
C VAL A 354 2.69 -10.64 -7.29
N ASN A 355 2.08 -10.06 -8.33
CA ASN A 355 1.79 -10.78 -9.56
C ASN A 355 3.11 -11.28 -10.20
N PRO A 356 3.20 -12.56 -10.62
CA PRO A 356 4.39 -13.11 -11.27
C PRO A 356 4.91 -12.31 -12.49
N ASP A 357 4.04 -11.61 -13.24
CA ASP A 357 4.42 -10.80 -14.40
C ASP A 357 5.14 -9.49 -14.04
N VAL A 358 5.14 -9.10 -12.76
CA VAL A 358 5.90 -7.92 -12.29
C VAL A 358 6.92 -8.26 -11.21
N ALA A 359 6.88 -9.47 -10.66
CA ALA A 359 7.73 -9.90 -9.53
C ALA A 359 9.24 -9.84 -9.85
N ASP A 360 9.62 -10.06 -11.11
CA ASP A 360 10.99 -9.96 -11.60
C ASP A 360 11.50 -8.51 -11.65
N ARG A 361 10.61 -7.52 -11.76
CA ARG A 361 10.95 -6.09 -11.79
C ARG A 361 10.87 -5.40 -10.45
N VAL A 362 10.38 -6.07 -9.41
CA VAL A 362 10.31 -5.47 -8.08
C VAL A 362 11.71 -5.19 -7.56
N VAL A 363 11.94 -3.94 -7.13
CA VAL A 363 13.21 -3.49 -6.53
C VAL A 363 13.14 -3.38 -5.01
N ALA A 364 11.93 -3.29 -4.46
CA ALA A 364 11.74 -3.21 -3.02
C ALA A 364 10.35 -3.69 -2.60
N THR A 365 10.25 -4.25 -1.40
CA THR A 365 8.99 -4.47 -0.68
C THR A 365 9.10 -3.98 0.75
N PHE A 366 8.00 -3.47 1.31
CA PHE A 366 7.91 -3.17 2.74
C PHE A 366 6.48 -3.32 3.26
N THR A 367 6.35 -3.75 4.53
CA THR A 367 5.03 -3.97 5.14
C THR A 367 4.22 -2.67 5.20
N ALA A 368 2.93 -2.76 4.91
CA ALA A 368 2.07 -1.60 4.82
C ALA A 368 1.46 -1.23 6.18
N GLY A 369 0.25 -1.71 6.49
CA GLY A 369 -0.56 -1.13 7.55
C GLY A 369 -1.03 -2.12 8.60
N PHE A 370 -1.81 -1.59 9.53
CA PHE A 370 -2.31 -2.34 10.68
C PHE A 370 -3.33 -3.41 10.28
N LYS A 371 -3.33 -4.53 11.02
CA LYS A 371 -4.44 -5.50 11.03
C LYS A 371 -5.76 -4.80 11.34
N ARG A 372 -6.89 -5.36 10.87
CA ARG A 372 -8.23 -4.79 11.09
C ARG A 372 -8.57 -4.57 12.57
N SER A 373 -8.12 -5.44 13.48
CA SER A 373 -8.33 -5.24 14.93
C SER A 373 -7.72 -3.93 15.43
N HIS A 374 -6.59 -3.50 14.84
CA HIS A 374 -5.89 -2.27 15.23
C HIS A 374 -6.15 -1.08 14.29
N GLY A 375 -6.64 -1.35 13.08
CA GLY A 375 -7.03 -0.37 12.09
C GLY A 375 -8.42 0.22 12.32
N ALA A 376 -8.77 0.52 13.57
CA ALA A 376 -9.97 1.26 13.98
C ALA A 376 -9.70 1.94 15.32
N PHE A 377 -10.44 3.01 15.63
CA PHE A 377 -10.19 3.82 16.81
C PHE A 377 -10.73 3.17 18.07
N ARG A 378 -9.88 3.03 19.09
CA ARG A 378 -10.27 2.57 20.43
C ARG A 378 -10.76 3.70 21.33
N TYR A 379 -10.31 4.92 21.08
CA TYR A 379 -10.54 6.11 21.89
C TYR A 379 -10.71 7.35 21.00
N GLY A 380 -11.21 8.44 21.59
CA GLY A 380 -11.42 9.71 20.90
C GLY A 380 -12.72 9.75 20.08
N ASP A 381 -12.95 10.88 19.44
CA ASP A 381 -14.10 11.16 18.56
C ASP A 381 -14.22 10.17 17.38
N TYR A 382 -13.09 9.80 16.76
CA TYR A 382 -13.08 8.88 15.61
C TYR A 382 -13.53 7.45 15.96
N ARG A 383 -13.64 7.10 17.24
CA ARG A 383 -14.27 5.86 17.72
C ARG A 383 -15.79 5.87 17.52
N GLU A 384 -16.41 7.04 17.60
CA GLU A 384 -17.87 7.20 17.67
C GLU A 384 -18.51 7.54 16.31
N VAL A 385 -17.73 8.02 15.35
CA VAL A 385 -18.19 8.40 14.00
C VAL A 385 -17.75 7.40 12.95
N ASP A 386 -18.45 7.38 11.81
CA ASP A 386 -18.09 6.56 10.64
C ASP A 386 -17.78 5.10 11.00
N TYR A 387 -18.61 4.56 11.90
CA TYR A 387 -18.51 3.19 12.40
C TYR A 387 -17.21 2.87 13.14
N GLY A 388 -16.52 3.88 13.67
CA GLY A 388 -15.24 3.78 14.37
C GLY A 388 -14.01 3.98 13.47
N LYS A 389 -14.21 4.56 12.28
CA LYS A 389 -13.19 4.87 11.26
C LYS A 389 -12.20 3.73 11.06
N HIS A 390 -12.70 2.64 10.47
CA HIS A 390 -11.84 1.55 10.03
C HIS A 390 -10.93 2.01 8.90
N TYR A 391 -9.65 1.69 8.96
CA TYR A 391 -8.68 2.13 7.96
C TYR A 391 -9.00 1.49 6.61
N GLY A 392 -9.28 2.32 5.61
CA GLY A 392 -9.66 1.91 4.27
C GLY A 392 -8.49 1.41 3.42
N PHE A 393 -8.82 0.63 2.39
CA PHE A 393 -7.84 0.16 1.42
C PHE A 393 -8.48 -0.28 0.09
N ILE A 394 -7.74 -0.05 -0.99
CA ILE A 394 -8.10 -0.32 -2.38
C ILE A 394 -6.93 -1.05 -3.05
N GLU A 395 -7.20 -2.18 -3.69
CA GLU A 395 -6.23 -2.96 -4.46
C GLU A 395 -6.71 -3.08 -5.90
N ASN A 396 -5.87 -2.70 -6.86
CA ASN A 396 -6.18 -2.79 -8.29
C ASN A 396 -7.53 -2.17 -8.68
N GLY A 397 -7.88 -1.05 -8.05
CA GLY A 397 -9.14 -0.32 -8.26
C GLY A 397 -10.36 -0.93 -7.58
N ALA A 398 -10.24 -2.08 -6.92
CA ALA A 398 -11.30 -2.70 -6.15
C ALA A 398 -11.30 -2.16 -4.71
N ILE A 399 -12.42 -1.59 -4.29
CA ILE A 399 -12.63 -1.09 -2.93
C ILE A 399 -12.86 -2.30 -2.02
N LEU A 400 -11.91 -2.59 -1.14
CA LEU A 400 -12.01 -3.69 -0.17
C LEU A 400 -12.34 -3.17 1.23
N SER A 401 -12.08 -1.90 1.49
CA SER A 401 -12.64 -1.15 2.62
C SER A 401 -12.67 0.34 2.27
N LYS A 402 -13.75 1.05 2.63
CA LYS A 402 -13.94 2.45 2.23
C LYS A 402 -12.86 3.36 2.84
N LEU A 403 -12.46 4.38 2.08
CA LEU A 403 -11.57 5.43 2.56
C LEU A 403 -12.39 6.46 3.36
N TRP A 404 -11.93 6.80 4.56
CA TRP A 404 -12.61 7.74 5.44
C TRP A 404 -11.85 9.07 5.56
N PRO A 405 -12.57 10.22 5.61
CA PRO A 405 -11.94 11.51 5.84
C PRO A 405 -11.18 11.59 7.16
N GLY A 406 -10.13 12.41 7.17
CA GLY A 406 -9.28 12.65 8.35
C GLY A 406 -8.24 11.55 8.61
N LEU A 407 -8.09 10.56 7.73
CA LEU A 407 -7.08 9.51 7.84
C LEU A 407 -5.97 9.68 6.80
N SER A 408 -4.73 9.45 7.23
CA SER A 408 -3.55 9.44 6.37
C SER A 408 -3.65 8.34 5.34
N THR A 409 -3.49 8.70 4.07
CA THR A 409 -3.66 7.81 2.92
C THR A 409 -2.48 7.94 1.96
N LEU A 410 -1.81 6.82 1.68
CA LEU A 410 -0.92 6.69 0.52
C LEU A 410 -1.76 6.11 -0.63
N TYR A 411 -1.76 6.77 -1.79
CA TYR A 411 -2.54 6.37 -2.95
C TYR A 411 -1.74 6.48 -4.24
N VAL A 412 -2.16 5.68 -5.23
CA VAL A 412 -1.62 5.63 -6.59
C VAL A 412 -2.79 5.66 -7.56
N LEU A 413 -2.74 6.57 -8.54
CA LEU A 413 -3.75 6.70 -9.59
C LEU A 413 -3.37 5.86 -10.82
N ASN A 414 -4.34 5.61 -11.69
CA ASN A 414 -4.18 4.88 -12.94
C ASN A 414 -3.36 5.63 -14.02
N ASP A 415 -2.85 6.82 -13.73
CA ASP A 415 -1.87 7.54 -14.57
C ASP A 415 -0.46 7.54 -13.96
N GLY A 416 -0.24 6.80 -12.88
CA GLY A 416 1.05 6.75 -12.18
C GLY A 416 1.27 7.88 -11.18
N THR A 417 0.30 8.78 -10.96
CA THR A 417 0.38 9.78 -9.89
C THR A 417 0.41 9.10 -8.53
N ILE A 418 1.41 9.42 -7.71
CA ILE A 418 1.58 8.89 -6.34
C ILE A 418 1.43 10.05 -5.36
N GLY A 419 0.55 9.89 -4.37
CA GLY A 419 0.30 10.93 -3.36
C GLY A 419 0.17 10.37 -1.96
N MET A 420 0.48 11.22 -0.97
CA MET A 420 0.23 10.93 0.44
C MET A 420 -0.38 12.17 1.09
N LYS A 421 -1.58 12.03 1.67
CA LYS A 421 -2.29 13.13 2.32
C LYS A 421 -3.24 12.65 3.40
N THR A 422 -3.80 13.58 4.17
CA THR A 422 -5.00 13.32 4.97
C THR A 422 -6.18 13.30 4.01
N TRP A 423 -6.90 12.18 3.96
CA TRP A 423 -8.04 12.04 3.05
C TRP A 423 -9.14 13.02 3.42
N GLU A 424 -9.73 13.67 2.42
CA GLU A 424 -10.89 14.55 2.55
C GLU A 424 -12.08 13.97 1.79
N GLU A 425 -13.29 14.40 2.11
CA GLU A 425 -14.48 13.94 1.39
C GLU A 425 -14.43 14.31 -0.10
N ALA A 426 -13.89 15.49 -0.43
CA ALA A 426 -13.72 15.94 -1.81
C ALA A 426 -12.77 15.02 -2.62
N ASP A 427 -11.83 14.34 -1.96
CA ASP A 427 -10.92 13.40 -2.61
C ASP A 427 -11.66 12.15 -3.13
N ASN A 428 -12.91 11.92 -2.72
CA ASN A 428 -13.72 10.83 -3.28
C ASN A 428 -13.93 10.96 -4.80
N ALA A 429 -13.73 12.15 -5.38
CA ALA A 429 -13.68 12.35 -6.82
C ALA A 429 -12.53 11.59 -7.51
N LEU A 430 -11.48 11.20 -6.77
CA LEU A 430 -10.35 10.41 -7.26
C LEU A 430 -10.63 8.90 -7.29
N LEU A 431 -11.64 8.41 -6.55
CA LEU A 431 -11.95 6.98 -6.42
C LEU A 431 -12.06 6.21 -7.75
N PRO A 432 -12.62 6.76 -8.85
CA PRO A 432 -12.65 6.05 -10.14
C PRO A 432 -11.26 5.76 -10.70
N ARG A 433 -10.27 6.61 -10.39
CA ARG A 433 -8.90 6.55 -10.90
C ARG A 433 -7.92 5.87 -9.96
N ILE A 434 -8.28 5.63 -8.70
CA ILE A 434 -7.37 5.00 -7.74
C ILE A 434 -7.10 3.56 -8.16
N ARG A 435 -5.83 3.26 -8.40
CA ARG A 435 -5.33 1.90 -8.56
C ARG A 435 -5.05 1.28 -7.19
N PHE A 436 -4.39 2.02 -6.32
CA PHE A 436 -4.03 1.58 -4.98
C PHE A 436 -4.31 2.67 -3.95
N ALA A 437 -4.84 2.30 -2.79
CA ALA A 437 -4.89 3.21 -1.65
C ALA A 437 -4.82 2.43 -0.35
N ARG A 438 -4.16 3.01 0.66
CA ARG A 438 -4.10 2.44 2.00
C ARG A 438 -4.08 3.55 3.04
N GLN A 439 -5.04 3.51 3.96
CA GLN A 439 -5.08 4.44 5.08
C GLN A 439 -4.35 3.87 6.29
N ASN A 440 -3.65 4.68 7.10
CA ASN A 440 -3.16 4.28 8.41
C ASN A 440 -3.27 5.42 9.41
N GLY A 441 -4.35 5.43 10.17
CA GLY A 441 -4.55 6.35 11.29
C GLY A 441 -4.49 7.82 10.89
N VAL A 442 -4.15 8.66 11.87
CA VAL A 442 -4.02 10.11 11.70
C VAL A 442 -2.59 10.48 11.26
N PRO A 443 -2.34 11.68 10.71
CA PRO A 443 -1.01 12.10 10.29
C PRO A 443 0.02 12.16 11.43
N ILE A 444 1.28 11.86 11.09
CA ILE A 444 2.45 12.15 11.92
C ILE A 444 2.96 13.56 11.62
N VAL A 445 3.05 13.92 10.34
CA VAL A 445 3.41 15.26 9.84
C VAL A 445 2.39 15.66 8.78
N VAL A 446 2.01 16.93 8.78
CA VAL A 446 1.22 17.58 7.71
C VAL A 446 1.89 18.88 7.32
N THR A 447 1.65 19.33 6.09
CA THR A 447 1.98 20.70 5.70
C THR A 447 0.88 21.61 6.18
N ASP A 448 1.23 22.61 6.99
CA ASP A 448 0.31 23.65 7.41
C ASP A 448 -0.10 24.48 6.17
N PRO A 449 -1.40 24.52 5.81
CA PRO A 449 -1.84 25.23 4.62
C PRO A 449 -1.65 26.75 4.70
N GLU A 450 -1.56 27.33 5.90
CA GLU A 450 -1.37 28.78 6.06
C GLU A 450 0.09 29.20 5.87
N THR A 451 1.02 28.42 6.43
CA THR A 451 2.45 28.76 6.42
C THR A 451 3.27 28.01 5.36
N GLY A 452 2.73 26.92 4.82
CA GLY A 452 3.45 25.99 3.95
C GLY A 452 4.53 25.17 4.68
N LEU A 453 4.63 25.28 6.01
CA LEU A 453 5.64 24.58 6.79
C LEU A 453 5.15 23.19 7.22
N PRO A 454 6.01 22.17 7.22
CA PRO A 454 5.67 20.89 7.82
C PRO A 454 5.55 21.03 9.34
N VAL A 455 4.46 20.55 9.92
CA VAL A 455 4.17 20.55 11.36
C VAL A 455 3.73 19.16 11.83
N PRO A 456 3.93 18.79 13.11
CA PRO A 456 3.34 17.58 13.67
C PRO A 456 1.82 17.58 13.51
N GLY A 457 1.25 16.40 13.22
CA GLY A 457 -0.20 16.20 13.21
C GLY A 457 -0.85 16.59 14.54
N ASP A 458 -2.09 17.07 14.49
CA ASP A 458 -2.86 17.59 15.64
C ASP A 458 -3.00 16.60 16.83
N ARG A 459 -2.94 15.30 16.52
CA ARG A 459 -3.10 14.20 17.48
C ARG A 459 -1.80 13.52 17.87
N VAL A 460 -0.63 13.99 17.41
CA VAL A 460 0.68 13.40 17.70
C VAL A 460 0.95 13.27 19.21
N THR A 461 0.49 14.23 20.01
CA THR A 461 0.65 14.21 21.47
C THR A 461 -0.46 13.46 22.22
N GLN A 462 -1.48 12.97 21.49
CA GLN A 462 -2.70 12.41 22.06
C GLN A 462 -2.75 10.90 21.85
N TRP A 463 -2.31 10.12 22.84
CA TRP A 463 -2.24 8.65 22.74
C TRP A 463 -3.56 8.02 22.24
N GLY A 464 -4.66 8.22 22.97
CA GLY A 464 -5.96 7.65 22.62
C GLY A 464 -6.51 8.17 21.29
N PRO A 465 -6.77 9.48 21.15
CA PRO A 465 -7.33 10.08 19.93
C PRO A 465 -6.46 9.95 18.68
N GLY A 466 -5.14 9.80 18.81
CA GLY A 466 -4.25 9.49 17.69
C GLY A 466 -4.21 8.00 17.32
N ASN A 467 -4.93 7.16 18.08
CA ASN A 467 -4.92 5.70 17.97
C ASN A 467 -3.50 5.11 17.98
N TRP A 468 -2.60 5.75 18.72
CA TRP A 468 -1.20 5.36 18.76
C TRP A 468 -1.08 4.04 19.51
N SER A 469 -0.81 2.95 18.79
CA SER A 469 -0.59 1.67 19.46
C SER A 469 0.73 1.69 20.24
N GLY A 470 0.78 0.95 21.34
CA GLY A 470 2.01 0.70 22.11
C GLY A 470 2.53 -0.70 21.86
N SER A 471 3.61 -1.06 22.56
CA SER A 471 4.15 -2.42 22.59
C SER A 471 3.14 -3.43 23.18
N ALA A 472 3.47 -4.72 23.17
CA ALA A 472 2.68 -5.75 23.84
C ALA A 472 2.50 -5.49 25.36
N GLU A 473 3.39 -4.71 25.98
CA GLU A 473 3.30 -4.26 27.38
C GLU A 473 2.56 -2.92 27.53
N ALA A 474 1.85 -2.49 26.48
CA ALA A 474 1.20 -1.19 26.39
C ALA A 474 2.15 0.00 26.65
N LYS A 475 3.41 -0.07 26.21
CA LYS A 475 4.33 1.09 26.25
C LYS A 475 4.23 1.88 24.94
N LEU A 476 3.96 3.18 25.02
CA LEU A 476 3.86 4.03 23.82
C LEU A 476 5.17 4.07 23.03
N ARG A 477 6.31 4.12 23.72
CA ARG A 477 7.64 4.00 23.09
C ARG A 477 7.88 2.56 22.69
N THR A 478 8.09 2.32 21.40
CA THR A 478 8.28 0.98 20.83
C THR A 478 8.88 1.04 19.43
N LEU A 479 9.21 -0.11 18.84
CA LEU A 479 9.64 -0.25 17.45
C LEU A 479 8.51 0.23 16.52
N ARG A 480 8.81 1.18 15.63
CA ARG A 480 7.82 1.76 14.70
C ARG A 480 8.35 1.82 13.28
N ALA A 481 7.45 1.68 12.32
CA ALA A 481 7.69 2.09 10.94
C ALA A 481 6.79 3.28 10.55
N GLY A 482 7.25 4.09 9.62
CA GLY A 482 6.49 5.17 9.02
C GLY A 482 6.90 5.39 7.57
N ALA A 483 6.06 6.10 6.83
CA ALA A 483 6.39 6.58 5.50
C ALA A 483 6.17 8.09 5.42
N CYS A 484 7.00 8.79 4.66
CA CYS A 484 6.84 10.21 4.41
C CYS A 484 7.02 10.56 2.93
N MET A 485 6.40 11.67 2.51
CA MET A 485 6.65 12.31 1.23
C MET A 485 7.55 13.53 1.41
N LYS A 486 8.51 13.67 0.51
CA LYS A 486 9.42 14.82 0.45
C LYS A 486 9.59 15.28 -1.00
N HIS A 487 9.57 16.58 -1.24
CA HIS A 487 10.13 17.15 -2.46
C HIS A 487 11.53 17.71 -2.22
N ASN A 488 12.41 17.48 -3.18
CA ASN A 488 13.74 18.10 -3.22
C ASN A 488 14.16 18.31 -4.67
N GLU A 489 14.59 19.52 -5.02
CA GLU A 489 15.11 19.87 -6.36
C GLU A 489 14.20 19.42 -7.52
N GLY A 490 12.88 19.57 -7.35
CA GLY A 490 11.88 19.21 -8.37
C GLY A 490 11.58 17.71 -8.47
N ARG A 491 12.13 16.88 -7.59
CA ARG A 491 11.81 15.45 -7.50
C ARG A 491 11.02 15.15 -6.23
N GLN A 492 10.18 14.12 -6.32
CA GLN A 492 9.39 13.61 -5.20
C GLN A 492 9.99 12.29 -4.72
N TYR A 493 10.12 12.14 -3.41
CA TYR A 493 10.66 10.95 -2.76
C TYR A 493 9.64 10.35 -1.80
N LEU A 494 9.49 9.03 -1.87
CA LEU A 494 8.85 8.25 -0.82
C LEU A 494 9.94 7.76 0.13
N ILE A 495 9.84 8.10 1.40
CA ILE A 495 10.83 7.70 2.42
C ILE A 495 10.17 6.73 3.40
N TYR A 496 10.72 5.52 3.50
CA TYR A 496 10.42 4.59 4.58
C TYR A 496 11.33 4.86 5.76
N GLY A 497 10.78 4.92 6.98
CA GLY A 497 11.52 5.09 8.22
C GLY A 497 11.26 3.96 9.20
N TYR A 498 12.31 3.31 9.66
CA TYR A 498 12.33 2.34 10.75
C TYR A 498 12.94 2.99 11.99
N PHE A 499 12.24 2.96 13.11
CA PHE A 499 12.69 3.53 14.37
C PHE A 499 12.84 2.40 15.39
N SER A 500 14.07 2.10 15.82
CA SER A 500 14.31 0.97 16.74
C SER A 500 13.52 1.12 18.06
N THR A 501 13.32 2.37 18.48
CA THR A 501 12.33 2.72 19.50
C THR A 501 11.94 4.20 19.41
N ALA A 502 10.64 4.51 19.30
CA ALA A 502 10.16 5.89 19.20
C ALA A 502 8.74 6.08 19.73
N THR A 503 8.42 7.29 20.17
CA THR A 503 7.05 7.81 20.26
C THR A 503 6.65 8.49 18.93
N PRO A 504 5.34 8.75 18.70
CA PRO A 504 4.91 9.55 17.54
C PRO A 504 5.54 10.95 17.49
N SER A 505 5.86 11.55 18.65
CA SER A 505 6.53 12.86 18.71
C SER A 505 7.96 12.80 18.20
N ALA A 506 8.73 11.77 18.57
CA ALA A 506 10.07 11.54 18.01
C ALA A 506 10.02 11.31 16.49
N MET A 507 9.06 10.52 16.01
CA MET A 507 8.87 10.31 14.57
C MET A 507 8.56 11.63 13.85
N ALA A 508 7.63 12.43 14.36
CA ALA A 508 7.24 13.71 13.75
C ALA A 508 8.42 14.67 13.63
N ARG A 509 9.17 14.88 14.72
CA ARG A 509 10.33 15.79 14.71
C ARG A 509 11.48 15.26 13.83
N THR A 510 11.67 13.94 13.77
CA THR A 510 12.67 13.34 12.88
C THR A 510 12.28 13.49 11.41
N PHE A 511 11.02 13.23 11.04
CA PHE A 511 10.55 13.44 9.66
C PHE A 511 10.58 14.91 9.26
N GLN A 512 10.29 15.84 10.17
CA GLN A 512 10.50 17.28 9.92
C GLN A 512 11.98 17.61 9.68
N ALA A 513 12.91 17.01 10.44
CA ALA A 513 14.34 17.18 10.20
C ALA A 513 14.76 16.67 8.82
N TYR A 514 14.18 15.57 8.36
CA TYR A 514 14.36 15.09 6.98
C TYR A 514 13.66 15.96 5.92
N GLY A 515 12.87 16.96 6.30
CA GLY A 515 12.16 17.84 5.38
C GLY A 515 10.93 17.19 4.74
N CYS A 516 10.33 16.20 5.40
CA CYS A 516 9.08 15.60 4.93
C CYS A 516 7.92 16.61 5.02
N GLU A 517 7.11 16.69 3.98
CA GLU A 517 5.91 17.53 3.90
C GLU A 517 4.67 16.84 4.50
N TYR A 518 4.64 15.52 4.41
CA TYR A 518 3.58 14.69 4.98
C TYR A 518 4.19 13.37 5.46
N ALA A 519 3.72 12.86 6.59
CA ALA A 519 4.14 11.56 7.10
C ALA A 519 2.99 10.79 7.74
N MET A 520 3.01 9.48 7.57
CA MET A 520 2.03 8.56 8.15
C MET A 520 2.72 7.38 8.86
N LEU A 521 2.00 6.80 9.81
CA LEU A 521 2.43 5.61 10.52
C LEU A 521 2.20 4.35 9.66
N LEU A 522 3.08 3.37 9.76
CA LEU A 522 2.91 2.02 9.19
C LEU A 522 2.74 1.01 10.34
N ASP A 523 2.63 -0.29 10.04
CA ASP A 523 2.57 -1.31 11.11
C ASP A 523 3.86 -1.32 11.96
N MET A 524 3.83 -1.94 13.14
CA MET A 524 4.85 -1.72 14.18
C MET A 524 5.12 -2.95 15.06
N ASN A 525 5.95 -2.80 16.08
CA ASN A 525 6.21 -3.76 17.17
C ASN A 525 6.98 -5.04 16.83
N ALA A 526 7.08 -5.44 15.56
CA ALA A 526 7.79 -6.66 15.18
C ALA A 526 8.52 -6.49 13.83
N LEU A 527 9.56 -7.29 13.60
CA LEU A 527 10.37 -7.21 12.37
C LEU A 527 9.53 -7.58 11.14
N GLU A 528 8.59 -8.51 11.27
CA GLU A 528 7.65 -8.86 10.20
C GLU A 528 6.64 -7.74 9.89
N HIS A 529 6.37 -6.84 10.84
CA HIS A 529 5.44 -5.73 10.68
C HIS A 529 6.15 -4.46 10.22
N THR A 530 7.47 -4.39 10.41
CA THR A 530 8.34 -3.27 10.01
C THR A 530 9.34 -3.69 8.92
N TYR A 531 9.03 -4.77 8.20
CA TYR A 531 9.89 -5.39 7.20
C TYR A 531 10.15 -4.44 6.03
N LEU A 532 11.40 -4.38 5.57
CA LEU A 532 11.79 -3.82 4.29
C LEU A 532 12.92 -4.67 3.68
N ALA A 533 12.80 -4.98 2.40
CA ALA A 533 13.86 -5.59 1.60
C ALA A 533 14.03 -4.87 0.27
N LEU A 534 15.28 -4.78 -0.18
CA LEU A 534 15.69 -4.30 -1.49
C LEU A 534 16.24 -5.47 -2.32
N TYR A 535 15.94 -5.45 -3.61
CA TYR A 535 16.35 -6.49 -4.55
C TYR A 535 17.31 -5.88 -5.57
N ALA A 536 18.61 -5.99 -5.28
CA ALA A 536 19.66 -5.56 -6.19
C ALA A 536 19.93 -6.68 -7.20
N ARG A 537 19.82 -6.37 -8.50
CA ARG A 537 20.12 -7.33 -9.56
C ARG A 537 21.44 -6.98 -10.23
N ASN A 538 22.29 -7.98 -10.40
CA ASN A 538 23.55 -7.87 -11.13
C ASN A 538 23.76 -9.12 -12.03
N ALA A 539 24.91 -9.21 -12.69
CA ALA A 539 25.23 -10.33 -13.58
C ALA A 539 25.25 -11.70 -12.85
N ASP A 540 25.53 -11.71 -11.54
CA ASP A 540 25.62 -12.91 -10.71
C ASP A 540 24.26 -13.34 -10.13
N GLY A 541 23.21 -12.53 -10.30
CA GLY A 541 21.85 -12.83 -9.89
C GLY A 541 21.19 -11.71 -9.08
N MET A 542 20.20 -12.08 -8.27
CA MET A 542 19.49 -11.17 -7.38
C MET A 542 20.05 -11.28 -5.97
N HIS A 543 20.58 -10.18 -5.46
CA HIS A 543 20.99 -10.01 -4.08
C HIS A 543 19.90 -9.32 -3.28
N VAL A 544 19.57 -9.87 -2.11
CA VAL A 544 18.53 -9.36 -1.22
C VAL A 544 19.20 -8.65 -0.06
N GLN A 545 18.85 -7.38 0.12
CA GLN A 545 19.38 -6.52 1.17
C GLN A 545 18.24 -6.15 2.12
N HIS A 546 18.36 -6.50 3.40
CA HIS A 546 17.34 -6.21 4.40
C HIS A 546 17.68 -4.95 5.19
N LEU A 547 16.67 -4.17 5.60
CA LEU A 547 16.93 -2.96 6.37
C LEU A 547 17.63 -3.24 7.70
N VAL A 548 17.29 -4.34 8.37
CA VAL A 548 18.04 -4.86 9.52
C VAL A 548 18.20 -6.38 9.40
N PRO A 549 19.28 -6.98 9.91
CA PRO A 549 19.65 -8.35 9.57
C PRO A 549 18.63 -9.39 10.05
N GLY A 550 17.93 -9.10 11.15
CA GLY A 550 16.89 -9.97 11.68
C GLY A 550 15.73 -10.22 10.70
N MET A 551 15.49 -9.33 9.74
CA MET A 551 14.41 -9.49 8.76
C MET A 551 14.65 -10.66 7.80
N LYS A 552 15.90 -11.03 7.56
CA LYS A 552 16.27 -12.22 6.76
C LYS A 552 15.73 -13.52 7.34
N LEU A 553 15.48 -13.56 8.65
CA LEU A 553 14.94 -14.75 9.33
C LEU A 553 13.45 -14.99 9.04
N ILE A 554 12.77 -13.99 8.47
CA ILE A 554 11.35 -14.07 8.10
C ILE A 554 11.17 -14.76 6.74
N GLU A 555 12.21 -14.74 5.92
CA GLU A 555 12.23 -15.40 4.63
C GLU A 555 12.09 -16.92 4.76
N LYS A 556 11.44 -17.54 3.78
CA LYS A 556 11.36 -19.00 3.72
C LYS A 556 12.59 -19.56 3.01
N LYS A 557 12.89 -20.84 3.25
CA LYS A 557 13.90 -21.57 2.51
C LYS A 557 13.24 -22.75 1.80
N ALA A 558 13.60 -22.94 0.54
CA ALA A 558 13.31 -24.15 -0.21
C ALA A 558 14.13 -25.33 0.34
N ARG A 559 13.79 -26.55 -0.07
CA ARG A 559 14.45 -27.78 0.40
C ARG A 559 15.94 -27.83 0.05
N ASP A 560 16.33 -27.17 -1.02
CA ASP A 560 17.71 -27.02 -1.50
C ASP A 560 18.47 -25.88 -0.80
N GLY A 561 17.85 -25.20 0.17
CA GLY A 561 18.44 -24.09 0.91
C GLY A 561 18.27 -22.71 0.25
N ASN A 562 17.71 -22.65 -0.97
CA ASN A 562 17.47 -21.39 -1.67
C ASN A 562 16.43 -20.54 -0.95
N LEU A 563 16.65 -19.22 -0.93
CA LEU A 563 15.74 -18.27 -0.31
C LEU A 563 14.46 -18.14 -1.15
N ILE A 564 13.31 -18.31 -0.50
CA ILE A 564 12.01 -17.97 -1.09
C ILE A 564 11.59 -16.65 -0.46
N LEU A 565 11.57 -15.60 -1.28
CA LEU A 565 11.36 -14.24 -0.81
C LEU A 565 9.93 -14.01 -0.38
N ARG A 566 9.76 -13.38 0.78
CA ARG A 566 8.47 -12.89 1.27
C ARG A 566 7.87 -11.95 0.24
N PHE A 567 6.56 -12.03 0.07
CA PHE A 567 5.75 -11.26 -0.89
C PHE A 567 6.00 -11.55 -2.38
N LEU A 568 7.18 -12.05 -2.78
CA LEU A 568 7.47 -12.39 -4.20
C LEU A 568 7.33 -13.88 -4.50
N GLY A 569 7.82 -14.73 -3.61
CA GLY A 569 7.91 -16.18 -3.81
C GLY A 569 6.80 -16.99 -3.14
N PHE A 570 6.05 -16.38 -2.22
CA PHE A 570 4.91 -17.03 -1.56
C PHE A 570 3.87 -16.01 -1.06
N VAL A 571 2.65 -16.50 -0.83
CA VAL A 571 1.51 -15.75 -0.27
C VAL A 571 1.71 -15.39 1.19
N ASP A 572 1.46 -14.14 1.57
CA ASP A 572 1.61 -13.64 2.94
C ASP A 572 0.27 -13.25 3.55
N ASN A 573 0.16 -13.37 4.86
CA ASN A 573 -1.04 -12.94 5.59
C ASN A 573 -1.13 -11.41 5.72
N ARG A 574 -0.03 -10.65 5.55
CA ARG A 574 0.02 -9.20 5.67
C ARG A 574 -0.03 -8.48 4.32
N ASP A 575 -0.50 -7.24 4.36
CA ASP A 575 -0.45 -6.30 3.25
C ASP A 575 0.90 -5.58 3.19
N PHE A 576 1.31 -5.21 1.98
CA PHE A 576 2.62 -4.60 1.74
C PHE A 576 2.58 -3.69 0.51
N PHE A 577 3.53 -2.76 0.48
CA PHE A 577 3.86 -2.00 -0.71
C PHE A 577 5.06 -2.60 -1.42
N TYR A 578 5.10 -2.44 -2.73
CA TYR A 578 6.24 -2.81 -3.56
C TYR A 578 6.57 -1.71 -4.54
N LEU A 579 7.82 -1.62 -4.96
CA LEU A 579 8.26 -0.67 -5.99
C LEU A 579 8.79 -1.40 -7.22
N THR A 580 8.44 -0.87 -8.37
CA THR A 580 8.95 -1.31 -9.68
C THR A 580 9.49 -0.11 -10.44
N PRO A 581 10.56 -0.25 -11.24
CA PRO A 581 10.99 0.80 -12.14
C PRO A 581 9.83 1.20 -13.06
N LYS A 582 9.68 2.51 -13.30
CA LYS A 582 8.77 3.01 -14.34
C LYS A 582 9.25 2.46 -15.67
N GLU A 583 8.31 1.97 -16.48
CA GLU A 583 8.60 1.71 -17.88
C GLU A 583 8.71 3.06 -18.58
N ASP A 584 9.80 3.31 -19.33
CA ASP A 584 9.80 4.39 -20.30
C ASP A 584 8.53 4.22 -21.15
N LEU A 585 7.69 5.26 -21.23
CA LEU A 585 6.57 5.29 -22.16
C LEU A 585 7.15 5.05 -23.56
N LYS A 586 7.06 3.82 -24.05
CA LYS A 586 7.56 3.45 -25.37
C LYS A 586 6.78 4.13 -26.47
#